data_AF-A0A3D1KG57-F1
#
_entry.id   AF-A0A3D1KG57-F1
#
_cell.length_a   1.000
_cell.length_b   1.000
_cell.length_c   1.000
_cell.angle_alpha   90.00
_cell.angle_beta   90.00
_cell.angle_gamma   90.00
#
_symmetry.space_group_name_H-M   'P 1'
#
loop_
_entity.id
_entity.type
_entity.pdbx_description
1 polymer ?
#
loop_
_entity_poly.entity_id
_entity_poly.type
_entity_poly.pdbx_seq_one_letter_code
_entity_poly.pdbx_strand_id
1 'polypeptide(L)'
;TSSSDTKIDNVTIHGFSSAEESYGIYIDKKCCDCKISNTFIYATKYGILTKSAGHIINNVHILSMYTTGGKTNGAEGVFAGTQGIRFETGGFFLLNEVYFDTVDKSVVIAGSYNPAIVMDKCIYYSYRDNFGTAFIYKEKRNDTKKFQAKISNPVIEARNPGYKIFDLSPRIILQDAEHNLTFVNATIRRARNLSPICPSLMMRMRGQTHDVLRNKPAEYDEKWYTLGAIAPGYSSNRLLITFNSDTAYGLNVNFDGKS
;
A
#
# COMPACT_ATOMS: atom_id res chain seq x y z
N THR A 1 -23.35 26.97 1.81
CA THR A 1 -22.53 25.80 1.44
C THR A 1 -23.03 24.61 2.24
N SER A 2 -23.85 23.74 1.66
CA SER A 2 -24.25 22.51 2.32
C SER A 2 -23.23 21.41 2.02
N SER A 3 -22.64 20.81 3.05
CA SER A 3 -22.08 19.46 2.95
C SER A 3 -23.25 18.49 2.83
N SER A 4 -23.14 17.50 1.95
CA SER A 4 -24.07 16.38 1.94
C SER A 4 -23.37 15.18 2.55
N ASP A 5 -23.67 14.90 3.81
CA ASP A 5 -23.18 13.70 4.48
C ASP A 5 -23.96 12.50 3.90
N THR A 6 -23.25 11.44 3.54
CA THR A 6 -23.86 10.29 2.85
C THR A 6 -23.49 8.99 3.55
N LYS A 7 -24.48 8.09 3.70
CA LYS A 7 -24.27 6.72 4.18
C LYS A 7 -24.60 5.72 3.07
N ILE A 8 -23.67 4.81 2.76
CA ILE A 8 -23.90 3.63 1.92
C ILE A 8 -23.62 2.41 2.78
N ASP A 9 -24.58 1.48 2.87
CA ASP A 9 -24.48 0.34 3.78
C ASP A 9 -25.18 -0.89 3.22
N ASN A 10 -24.50 -2.03 3.23
CA ASN A 10 -25.03 -3.32 2.79
C ASN A 10 -25.50 -3.31 1.31
N VAL A 11 -24.64 -2.82 0.41
CA VAL A 11 -24.93 -2.71 -1.02
C VAL A 11 -23.94 -3.53 -1.85
N THR A 12 -24.42 -4.07 -2.96
CA THR A 12 -23.59 -4.68 -4.00
C THR A 12 -23.61 -3.79 -5.24
N ILE A 13 -22.43 -3.34 -5.68
CA ILE A 13 -22.22 -2.49 -6.85
C ILE A 13 -21.49 -3.29 -7.92
N HIS A 14 -22.16 -3.51 -9.04
CA HIS A 14 -21.61 -4.18 -10.22
C HIS A 14 -21.37 -3.14 -11.32
N GLY A 15 -20.11 -2.88 -11.63
CA GLY A 15 -19.73 -2.06 -12.79
C GLY A 15 -19.92 -2.81 -14.11
N PHE A 16 -19.88 -2.07 -15.22
CA PHE A 16 -20.02 -2.65 -16.56
C PHE A 16 -18.73 -3.27 -17.09
N SER A 17 -17.58 -2.66 -16.76
CA SER A 17 -16.26 -3.10 -17.21
C SER A 17 -15.16 -2.49 -16.36
N SER A 18 -14.15 -3.29 -16.01
CA SER A 18 -12.91 -2.80 -15.41
C SER A 18 -11.97 -2.14 -16.42
N ALA A 19 -12.27 -2.22 -17.72
CA ALA A 19 -11.43 -1.71 -18.80
C ALA A 19 -11.69 -0.25 -19.18
N GLU A 20 -12.88 0.26 -18.86
CA GLU A 20 -13.33 1.63 -19.15
C GLU A 20 -13.24 2.51 -17.90
N GLU A 21 -13.33 3.84 -18.03
CA GLU A 21 -13.37 4.76 -16.89
C GLU A 21 -14.70 4.63 -16.12
N SER A 22 -14.84 3.52 -15.39
CA SER A 22 -16.00 3.16 -14.58
C SER A 22 -15.67 3.28 -13.09
N TYR A 23 -16.65 3.74 -12.33
CA TYR A 23 -16.53 4.04 -10.91
C TYR A 23 -17.57 3.22 -10.14
N GLY A 24 -17.14 2.51 -9.10
CA GLY A 24 -18.09 1.89 -8.16
C GLY A 24 -18.82 2.95 -7.35
N ILE A 25 -18.03 3.80 -6.67
CA ILE A 25 -18.54 4.97 -5.95
C ILE A 25 -17.71 6.20 -6.37
N TYR A 26 -18.39 7.22 -6.86
CA TYR A 26 -17.80 8.52 -7.17
C TYR A 26 -18.31 9.56 -6.16
N ILE A 27 -17.41 10.14 -5.38
CA ILE A 27 -17.72 11.15 -4.37
C ILE A 27 -17.15 12.49 -4.82
N ASP A 28 -18.05 13.43 -5.14
CA ASP A 28 -17.66 14.77 -5.59
C ASP A 28 -17.27 15.71 -4.44
N LYS A 29 -16.62 16.83 -4.78
CA LYS A 29 -16.02 17.80 -3.84
C LYS A 29 -16.93 18.31 -2.71
N LYS A 30 -18.26 18.24 -2.87
CA LYS A 30 -19.24 18.75 -1.90
C LYS A 30 -19.81 17.68 -0.96
N CYS A 31 -19.43 16.42 -1.15
CA CYS A 31 -19.96 15.28 -0.40
C CYS A 31 -18.91 14.83 0.64
N CYS A 32 -18.77 15.58 1.73
CA CYS A 32 -17.83 15.24 2.80
C CYS A 32 -18.41 14.17 3.73
N ASP A 33 -17.58 13.64 4.64
CA ASP A 33 -18.03 12.88 5.81
C ASP A 33 -18.88 11.63 5.49
N CYS A 34 -18.59 11.00 4.34
CA CYS A 34 -19.26 9.78 3.91
C CYS A 34 -18.91 8.58 4.81
N LYS A 35 -19.92 7.78 5.14
CA LYS A 35 -19.75 6.46 5.77
C LYS A 35 -20.16 5.36 4.79
N ILE A 36 -19.20 4.52 4.41
CA ILE A 36 -19.41 3.39 3.49
C ILE A 36 -19.16 2.12 4.28
N SER A 37 -20.12 1.19 4.31
CA SER A 37 -19.98 -0.02 5.10
C SER A 37 -20.60 -1.26 4.46
N ASN A 38 -20.03 -2.44 4.70
CA ASN A 38 -20.61 -3.72 4.28
C ASN A 38 -20.92 -3.79 2.77
N THR A 39 -20.03 -3.25 1.94
CA THR A 39 -20.29 -3.05 0.51
C THR A 39 -19.39 -3.94 -0.34
N PHE A 40 -19.97 -4.58 -1.36
CA PHE A 40 -19.22 -5.26 -2.42
C PHE A 40 -19.18 -4.38 -3.67
N ILE A 41 -17.99 -4.19 -4.23
CA ILE A 41 -17.76 -3.42 -5.45
C ILE A 41 -16.95 -4.27 -6.40
N TYR A 42 -17.42 -4.47 -7.63
CA TYR A 42 -16.68 -5.25 -8.61
C TYR A 42 -16.92 -4.80 -10.06
N ALA A 43 -16.03 -5.21 -10.96
CA ALA A 43 -16.03 -4.86 -12.39
C ALA A 43 -15.95 -3.34 -12.66
N THR A 44 -15.18 -2.62 -11.85
CA THR A 44 -14.95 -1.17 -11.97
C THR A 44 -13.47 -0.86 -12.18
N LYS A 45 -13.16 0.23 -12.89
CA LYS A 45 -11.78 0.74 -12.99
C LYS A 45 -11.31 1.36 -11.67
N TYR A 46 -12.17 2.13 -11.02
CA TYR A 46 -11.95 2.61 -9.66
C TYR A 46 -13.05 2.06 -8.76
N GLY A 47 -12.69 1.32 -7.71
CA GLY A 47 -13.67 0.88 -6.72
C GLY A 47 -14.34 2.09 -6.07
N ILE A 48 -13.53 3.00 -5.54
CA ILE A 48 -13.98 4.29 -5.00
C ILE A 48 -13.06 5.40 -5.51
N LEU A 49 -13.63 6.49 -6.01
CA LEU A 49 -12.91 7.74 -6.24
C LEU A 49 -13.55 8.83 -5.40
N THR A 50 -12.75 9.57 -4.62
CA THR A 50 -13.23 10.73 -3.87
C THR A 50 -12.43 12.00 -4.12
N LYS A 51 -13.17 13.11 -4.22
CA LYS A 51 -12.67 14.49 -4.31
C LYS A 51 -12.97 15.31 -3.04
N SER A 52 -13.45 14.66 -1.98
CA SER A 52 -13.80 15.24 -0.68
C SER A 52 -13.27 14.40 0.48
N ALA A 53 -13.32 14.92 1.70
CA ALA A 53 -12.61 14.35 2.85
C ALA A 53 -13.56 13.81 3.93
N GLY A 54 -12.97 13.14 4.93
CA GLY A 54 -13.65 12.77 6.17
C GLY A 54 -14.34 11.42 6.14
N HIS A 55 -13.96 10.54 5.21
CA HIS A 55 -14.71 9.31 4.99
C HIS A 55 -14.28 8.17 5.90
N ILE A 56 -15.27 7.39 6.33
CA ILE A 56 -15.07 6.12 7.04
C ILE A 56 -15.54 5.00 6.12
N ILE A 57 -14.62 4.10 5.78
CA ILE A 57 -14.85 2.96 4.89
C ILE A 57 -14.61 1.69 5.69
N ASN A 58 -15.64 0.89 5.92
CA ASN A 58 -15.59 -0.25 6.84
C ASN A 58 -16.16 -1.53 6.22
N ASN A 59 -15.43 -2.64 6.26
CA ASN A 59 -15.90 -3.92 5.72
C ASN A 59 -16.35 -3.79 4.24
N VAL A 60 -15.42 -3.39 3.37
CA VAL A 60 -15.71 -3.17 1.95
C VAL A 60 -14.82 -4.08 1.10
N HIS A 61 -15.43 -4.79 0.15
CA HIS A 61 -14.73 -5.68 -0.78
C HIS A 61 -14.67 -5.04 -2.16
N ILE A 62 -13.46 -4.84 -2.67
CA ILE A 62 -13.22 -4.29 -4.00
C ILE A 62 -12.55 -5.36 -4.85
N LEU A 63 -13.26 -5.82 -5.89
CA LEU A 63 -12.86 -6.96 -6.70
C LEU A 63 -12.69 -6.58 -8.18
N SER A 64 -11.51 -6.85 -8.71
CA SER A 64 -11.27 -6.80 -10.15
C SER A 64 -11.96 -8.01 -10.78
N MET A 65 -12.76 -7.76 -11.81
CA MET A 65 -13.47 -8.82 -12.52
C MET A 65 -13.08 -8.82 -13.98
N TYR A 66 -12.91 -10.04 -14.52
CA TYR A 66 -12.80 -10.25 -15.95
C TYR A 66 -14.06 -9.71 -16.63
N THR A 67 -13.92 -8.79 -17.58
CA THR A 67 -15.06 -8.32 -18.37
C THR A 67 -14.81 -8.59 -19.86
N THR A 68 -15.86 -9.05 -20.55
CA THR A 68 -15.86 -9.44 -21.96
C THR A 68 -15.93 -8.25 -22.93
N GLY A 69 -15.79 -7.01 -22.43
CA GLY A 69 -15.82 -5.77 -23.21
C GLY A 69 -14.68 -4.83 -22.82
N GLY A 70 -13.66 -4.74 -23.69
CA GLY A 70 -12.49 -3.86 -23.57
C GLY A 70 -11.45 -4.13 -24.67
N LYS A 71 -10.49 -3.22 -24.90
CA LYS A 71 -9.39 -3.44 -25.86
C LYS A 71 -8.35 -4.42 -25.31
N THR A 72 -8.09 -5.49 -26.06
CA THR A 72 -7.21 -6.61 -25.71
C THR A 72 -5.73 -6.27 -25.88
N ASN A 73 -4.88 -6.73 -24.95
CA ASN A 73 -3.41 -6.75 -25.10
C ASN A 73 -2.89 -8.19 -25.29
N GLY A 74 -3.62 -9.01 -26.04
CA GLY A 74 -3.21 -10.38 -26.37
C GLY A 74 -3.36 -11.37 -25.21
N ALA A 75 -4.21 -12.38 -25.44
CA ALA A 75 -4.57 -13.50 -24.55
C ALA A 75 -5.40 -13.16 -23.30
N GLU A 76 -6.69 -13.53 -23.38
CA GLU A 76 -7.67 -13.71 -22.29
C GLU A 76 -8.01 -12.51 -21.40
N GLY A 77 -8.88 -11.64 -21.93
CA GLY A 77 -9.62 -10.63 -21.15
C GLY A 77 -8.95 -9.29 -21.00
N VAL A 78 -9.72 -8.29 -20.59
CA VAL A 78 -9.22 -6.93 -20.41
C VAL A 78 -9.34 -6.52 -18.95
N PHE A 79 -8.20 -6.53 -18.29
CA PHE A 79 -8.00 -5.89 -17.01
C PHE A 79 -7.24 -4.60 -17.28
N ALA A 80 -7.91 -3.44 -17.28
CA ALA A 80 -7.16 -2.20 -17.16
C ALA A 80 -6.57 -2.13 -15.75
N GLY A 81 -5.55 -1.29 -15.53
CA GLY A 81 -4.94 -1.12 -14.20
C GLY A 81 -5.96 -0.60 -13.16
N THR A 82 -6.76 -1.50 -12.60
CA THR A 82 -7.82 -1.20 -11.66
C THR A 82 -7.22 -0.70 -10.36
N GLN A 83 -7.88 0.29 -9.78
CA GLN A 83 -7.50 0.90 -8.52
C GLN A 83 -8.59 0.65 -7.49
N GLY A 84 -8.19 0.36 -6.26
CA GLY A 84 -9.12 0.15 -5.16
C GLY A 84 -9.79 1.46 -4.79
N ILE A 85 -9.04 2.33 -4.12
CA ILE A 85 -9.51 3.65 -3.69
C ILE A 85 -8.56 4.72 -4.21
N ARG A 86 -9.10 5.72 -4.92
CA ARG A 86 -8.38 6.88 -5.42
C ARG A 86 -8.79 8.14 -4.66
N PHE A 87 -7.83 8.74 -3.97
CA PHE A 87 -7.96 10.02 -3.27
C PHE A 87 -7.48 11.16 -4.16
N GLU A 88 -8.41 12.01 -4.61
CA GLU A 88 -8.15 13.26 -5.32
C GLU A 88 -8.37 14.48 -4.42
N THR A 89 -8.00 14.33 -3.15
CA THR A 89 -8.12 15.37 -2.12
C THR A 89 -7.19 15.07 -0.93
N GLY A 90 -7.00 16.07 -0.07
CA GLY A 90 -6.40 15.88 1.25
C GLY A 90 -7.44 15.50 2.31
N GLY A 91 -7.17 15.83 3.57
CA GLY A 91 -8.06 15.55 4.70
C GLY A 91 -7.80 14.18 5.32
N PHE A 92 -8.77 13.62 6.04
CA PHE A 92 -8.62 12.36 6.76
C PHE A 92 -9.51 11.25 6.20
N PHE A 93 -9.03 10.01 6.29
CA PHE A 93 -9.74 8.80 5.87
C PHE A 93 -9.44 7.65 6.82
N LEU A 94 -10.49 6.93 7.22
CA LEU A 94 -10.39 5.70 7.99
C LEU A 94 -10.87 4.52 7.14
N LEU A 95 -9.99 3.54 6.95
CA LEU A 95 -10.25 2.31 6.21
C LEU A 95 -10.11 1.15 7.20
N ASN A 96 -11.18 0.44 7.48
CA ASN A 96 -11.16 -0.73 8.35
C ASN A 96 -11.71 -1.94 7.60
N GLU A 97 -11.00 -3.07 7.64
CA GLU A 97 -11.45 -4.33 7.02
C GLU A 97 -11.79 -4.16 5.52
N VAL A 98 -10.97 -3.41 4.79
CA VAL A 98 -11.12 -3.25 3.34
C VAL A 98 -10.33 -4.32 2.61
N TYR A 99 -11.01 -5.09 1.76
CA TYR A 99 -10.42 -6.14 0.93
C TYR A 99 -10.18 -5.62 -0.50
N PHE A 100 -8.95 -5.77 -0.97
CA PHE A 100 -8.49 -5.33 -2.28
C PHE A 100 -8.02 -6.51 -3.14
N ASP A 101 -8.79 -6.80 -4.20
CA ASP A 101 -8.35 -7.58 -5.35
C ASP A 101 -8.23 -6.62 -6.55
N THR A 102 -7.07 -5.97 -6.66
CA THR A 102 -6.80 -4.93 -7.67
C THR A 102 -5.69 -5.37 -8.62
N VAL A 103 -5.86 -5.08 -9.90
CA VAL A 103 -4.87 -5.33 -10.96
C VAL A 103 -3.67 -4.42 -10.78
N ASP A 104 -3.89 -3.15 -10.40
CA ASP A 104 -2.82 -2.18 -10.17
C ASP A 104 -2.68 -1.85 -8.67
N LYS A 105 -3.36 -0.83 -8.16
CA LYS A 105 -3.05 -0.26 -6.84
C LYS A 105 -4.23 -0.33 -5.89
N SER A 106 -3.99 -0.71 -4.63
CA SER A 106 -5.05 -0.75 -3.63
C SER A 106 -5.49 0.66 -3.24
N VAL A 107 -4.54 1.54 -2.93
CA VAL A 107 -4.78 2.95 -2.58
C VAL A 107 -3.91 3.86 -3.44
N VAL A 108 -4.53 4.86 -4.06
CA VAL A 108 -3.88 5.85 -4.91
C VAL A 108 -4.13 7.26 -4.39
N ILE A 109 -3.04 8.00 -4.17
CA ILE A 109 -3.07 9.42 -3.84
C ILE A 109 -2.70 10.19 -5.11
N ALA A 110 -3.69 10.88 -5.67
CA ALA A 110 -3.53 11.62 -6.90
C ALA A 110 -2.79 12.94 -6.70
N GLY A 111 -2.13 13.43 -7.76
CA GLY A 111 -1.51 14.75 -7.77
C GLY A 111 -0.61 15.03 -6.55
N SER A 112 -0.70 16.26 -6.02
CA SER A 112 0.06 16.73 -4.85
C SER A 112 -0.75 16.71 -3.55
N TYR A 113 -1.74 15.83 -3.44
CA TYR A 113 -2.54 15.72 -2.22
C TYR A 113 -1.79 14.93 -1.14
N ASN A 114 -2.04 15.26 0.13
CA ASN A 114 -1.42 14.61 1.29
C ASN A 114 -2.48 14.32 2.33
N PRO A 115 -3.32 13.29 2.09
CA PRO A 115 -4.30 12.87 3.07
C PRO A 115 -3.62 12.22 4.29
N ALA A 116 -4.34 12.23 5.41
CA ALA A 116 -4.09 11.39 6.57
C ALA A 116 -4.92 10.12 6.45
N ILE A 117 -4.27 8.98 6.24
CA ILE A 117 -4.92 7.70 6.02
C ILE A 117 -4.64 6.79 7.22
N VAL A 118 -5.69 6.25 7.84
CA VAL A 118 -5.59 5.17 8.83
C VAL A 118 -6.21 3.92 8.23
N MET A 119 -5.46 2.83 8.22
CA MET A 119 -5.87 1.54 7.65
C MET A 119 -5.68 0.45 8.71
N ASP A 120 -6.75 -0.23 9.10
CA ASP A 120 -6.68 -1.38 10.00
C ASP A 120 -7.31 -2.63 9.38
N LYS A 121 -6.65 -3.78 9.54
CA LYS A 121 -7.11 -5.10 9.04
C LYS A 121 -7.43 -5.15 7.55
N CYS A 122 -6.86 -4.25 6.75
CA CYS A 122 -7.04 -4.24 5.32
C CYS A 122 -6.29 -5.41 4.67
N ILE A 123 -6.88 -5.99 3.62
CA ILE A 123 -6.38 -7.19 2.96
C ILE A 123 -6.05 -6.85 1.51
N TYR A 124 -4.85 -7.20 1.06
CA TYR A 124 -4.55 -7.31 -0.37
C TYR A 124 -4.40 -8.78 -0.75
N TYR A 125 -5.28 -9.26 -1.62
CA TYR A 125 -5.21 -10.60 -2.19
C TYR A 125 -5.89 -10.63 -3.56
N SER A 126 -5.23 -11.25 -4.54
CA SER A 126 -5.83 -11.60 -5.82
C SER A 126 -5.72 -13.09 -6.06
N TYR A 127 -6.76 -13.67 -6.66
CA TYR A 127 -6.72 -15.06 -7.12
C TYR A 127 -5.81 -15.24 -8.35
N ARG A 128 -5.50 -14.16 -9.06
CA ARG A 128 -4.66 -14.17 -10.27
C ARG A 128 -3.22 -13.79 -9.95
N ASP A 129 -2.28 -14.46 -10.60
CA ASP A 129 -0.87 -14.08 -10.55
C ASP A 129 -0.64 -12.77 -11.33
N ASN A 130 0.45 -12.06 -11.01
CA ASN A 130 0.84 -10.77 -11.61
C ASN A 130 -0.14 -9.59 -11.38
N PHE A 131 -1.15 -9.77 -10.53
CA PHE A 131 -2.01 -8.67 -10.08
C PHE A 131 -1.37 -7.91 -8.92
N GLY A 132 -1.65 -6.62 -8.87
CA GLY A 132 -1.17 -5.68 -7.87
C GLY A 132 0.23 -5.17 -8.14
N THR A 133 0.43 -3.87 -8.05
CA THR A 133 1.76 -3.25 -8.13
C THR A 133 2.13 -2.55 -6.82
N ALA A 134 1.15 -2.00 -6.11
CA ALA A 134 1.38 -1.43 -4.79
C ALA A 134 0.15 -1.41 -3.88
N PHE A 135 0.40 -1.42 -2.57
CA PHE A 135 -0.66 -1.26 -1.57
C PHE A 135 -1.04 0.22 -1.42
N ILE A 136 -0.06 1.09 -1.19
CA ILE A 136 -0.22 2.56 -1.22
C ILE A 136 0.72 3.16 -2.25
N TYR A 137 0.17 4.02 -3.12
CA TYR A 137 0.91 4.73 -4.15
C TYR A 137 0.57 6.22 -4.15
N LYS A 138 1.58 7.07 -4.36
CA LYS A 138 1.41 8.51 -4.54
C LYS A 138 2.01 8.97 -5.87
N GLU A 139 1.20 9.67 -6.68
CA GLU A 139 1.57 10.10 -8.04
C GLU A 139 2.72 11.11 -8.03
N LYS A 140 2.55 12.28 -7.38
CA LYS A 140 3.65 13.25 -7.25
C LYS A 140 4.56 12.89 -6.09
N ARG A 141 5.84 12.70 -6.43
CA ARG A 141 6.93 12.29 -5.53
C ARG A 141 7.71 13.46 -4.90
N ASN A 142 7.38 14.70 -5.28
CA ASN A 142 8.00 15.92 -4.75
C ASN A 142 6.97 16.65 -3.91
N ASP A 143 6.93 16.40 -2.61
CA ASP A 143 6.01 17.11 -1.72
C ASP A 143 6.72 17.57 -0.45
N THR A 144 6.49 18.83 -0.08
CA THR A 144 7.02 19.49 1.12
C THR A 144 6.06 19.38 2.30
N LYS A 145 4.88 18.78 2.10
CA LYS A 145 3.83 18.59 3.12
C LYS A 145 3.85 17.17 3.69
N LYS A 146 3.43 17.05 4.96
CA LYS A 146 3.41 15.79 5.73
C LYS A 146 2.29 14.87 5.25
N PHE A 147 2.62 13.93 4.36
CA PHE A 147 1.76 12.79 4.05
C PHE A 147 1.76 11.80 5.22
N GLN A 148 0.58 11.31 5.63
CA GLN A 148 0.44 10.38 6.74
C GLN A 148 -0.32 9.11 6.30
N ALA A 149 0.24 7.95 6.60
CA ALA A 149 -0.36 6.65 6.36
C ALA A 149 -0.04 5.70 7.51
N LYS A 150 -1.05 5.39 8.32
CA LYS A 150 -0.95 4.49 9.46
C LYS A 150 -1.61 3.17 9.13
N ILE A 151 -0.83 2.11 8.96
CA ILE A 151 -1.33 0.78 8.57
C ILE A 151 -1.07 -0.21 9.71
N SER A 152 -2.12 -0.88 10.17
CA SER A 152 -2.07 -1.91 11.21
C SER A 152 -2.80 -3.18 10.81
N ASN A 153 -2.24 -4.33 11.24
CA ASN A 153 -2.80 -5.66 11.03
C ASN A 153 -3.14 -6.04 9.57
N PRO A 154 -2.40 -5.60 8.53
CA PRO A 154 -2.78 -5.94 7.17
C PRO A 154 -2.41 -7.39 6.82
N VAL A 155 -3.16 -7.98 5.89
CA VAL A 155 -2.81 -9.26 5.25
C VAL A 155 -2.52 -9.00 3.78
N ILE A 156 -1.31 -9.27 3.32
CA ILE A 156 -0.87 -8.98 1.95
C ILE A 156 -0.31 -10.23 1.30
N GLU A 157 -0.91 -10.68 0.20
CA GLU A 157 -0.37 -11.74 -0.64
C GLU A 157 0.23 -11.18 -1.94
N ALA A 158 1.54 -10.94 -1.93
CA ALA A 158 2.26 -10.33 -3.05
C ALA A 158 2.48 -11.34 -4.20
N ARG A 159 1.50 -11.48 -5.09
CA ARG A 159 1.60 -12.41 -6.23
C ARG A 159 2.37 -11.84 -7.43
N ASN A 160 2.40 -10.52 -7.60
CA ASN A 160 3.21 -9.87 -8.63
C ASN A 160 4.65 -9.63 -8.16
N PRO A 161 5.68 -10.09 -8.90
CA PRO A 161 7.07 -9.72 -8.64
C PRO A 161 7.28 -8.20 -8.68
N GLY A 162 8.00 -7.67 -7.69
CA GLY A 162 8.25 -6.24 -7.55
C GLY A 162 7.13 -5.47 -6.85
N TYR A 163 6.18 -6.14 -6.20
CA TYR A 163 5.09 -5.49 -5.44
C TYR A 163 5.64 -4.59 -4.33
N LYS A 164 5.05 -3.41 -4.16
CA LYS A 164 5.48 -2.41 -3.16
C LYS A 164 4.38 -2.17 -2.12
N ILE A 165 4.72 -2.21 -0.83
CA ILE A 165 3.76 -1.76 0.20
C ILE A 165 3.57 -0.24 0.09
N PHE A 166 4.68 0.51 0.14
CA PHE A 166 4.70 1.94 -0.14
C PHE A 166 5.45 2.18 -1.46
N ASP A 167 4.72 2.63 -2.49
CA ASP A 167 5.30 3.18 -3.71
C ASP A 167 5.23 4.71 -3.66
N LEU A 168 6.08 5.26 -2.80
CA LEU A 168 6.21 6.69 -2.51
C LEU A 168 7.60 7.17 -2.95
N SER A 169 7.82 8.48 -2.90
CA SER A 169 9.17 9.03 -2.99
C SER A 169 10.06 8.49 -1.87
N PRO A 170 11.28 7.99 -2.15
CA PRO A 170 12.19 7.54 -1.10
C PRO A 170 12.46 8.62 -0.05
N ARG A 171 12.49 9.90 -0.45
CA ARG A 171 12.70 11.04 0.47
C ARG A 171 11.64 11.13 1.54
N ILE A 172 10.36 10.95 1.21
CA ILE A 172 9.25 11.02 2.17
C ILE A 172 9.42 9.96 3.27
N ILE A 173 9.94 8.78 2.90
CA ILE A 173 10.15 7.68 3.83
C ILE A 173 11.40 7.92 4.69
N LEU A 174 12.51 8.32 4.08
CA LEU A 174 13.78 8.55 4.77
C LEU A 174 13.75 9.77 5.71
N GLN A 175 12.85 10.72 5.46
CA GLN A 175 12.67 11.95 6.25
C GLN A 175 11.55 11.85 7.29
N ASP A 176 10.93 10.67 7.47
CA ASP A 176 9.80 10.52 8.38
C ASP A 176 10.20 10.43 9.86
N ALA A 177 10.81 11.50 10.38
CA ALA A 177 11.22 11.59 11.79
C ALA A 177 10.01 11.61 12.76
N GLU A 178 8.85 12.09 12.28
CA GLU A 178 7.63 12.25 13.07
C GLU A 178 6.71 11.02 13.01
N HIS A 179 7.17 9.93 12.40
CA HIS A 179 6.43 8.69 12.28
C HIS A 179 5.08 8.85 11.56
N ASN A 180 4.95 9.74 10.58
CA ASN A 180 3.73 9.89 9.81
C ASN A 180 3.37 8.63 9.00
N LEU A 181 4.35 7.78 8.71
CA LEU A 181 4.18 6.51 8.04
C LEU A 181 4.43 5.36 9.01
N THR A 182 3.44 4.48 9.19
CA THR A 182 3.59 3.27 10.00
C THR A 182 3.02 2.06 9.28
N PHE A 183 3.65 0.91 9.47
CA PHE A 183 3.22 -0.37 8.94
C PHE A 183 3.56 -1.48 9.93
N VAL A 184 2.57 -1.91 10.71
CA VAL A 184 2.76 -2.77 11.88
C VAL A 184 1.84 -3.98 11.87
N ASN A 185 2.26 -5.06 12.55
CA ASN A 185 1.51 -6.32 12.69
C ASN A 185 1.07 -6.96 11.36
N ALA A 186 1.87 -6.78 10.30
CA ALA A 186 1.54 -7.24 8.96
C ALA A 186 1.82 -8.72 8.75
N THR A 187 0.84 -9.44 8.19
CA THR A 187 1.03 -10.77 7.61
C THR A 187 1.33 -10.65 6.12
N ILE A 188 2.53 -11.06 5.70
CA ILE A 188 2.94 -10.99 4.29
C ILE A 188 3.17 -12.41 3.77
N ARG A 189 2.39 -12.80 2.76
CA ARG A 189 2.57 -14.04 2.00
C ARG A 189 3.30 -13.74 0.69
N ARG A 190 4.13 -14.69 0.25
CA ARG A 190 5.01 -14.54 -0.93
C ARG A 190 5.95 -13.31 -0.84
N ALA A 191 6.51 -13.06 0.34
CA ALA A 191 7.39 -11.91 0.59
C ALA A 191 8.59 -11.79 -0.38
N ARG A 192 9.05 -12.90 -0.98
CA ARG A 192 10.08 -12.93 -2.04
C ARG A 192 9.73 -12.09 -3.27
N ASN A 193 8.44 -11.82 -3.51
CA ASN A 193 7.97 -11.02 -4.63
C ASN A 193 7.89 -9.53 -4.30
N LEU A 194 8.14 -9.13 -3.04
CA LEU A 194 8.21 -7.71 -2.72
C LEU A 194 9.41 -7.07 -3.41
N SER A 195 9.26 -5.81 -3.80
CA SER A 195 10.38 -5.03 -4.32
C SER A 195 11.49 -4.94 -3.26
N PRO A 196 12.76 -5.25 -3.62
CA PRO A 196 13.88 -5.15 -2.67
C PRO A 196 14.16 -3.71 -2.24
N ILE A 197 13.70 -2.74 -3.03
CA ILE A 197 13.81 -1.30 -2.76
C ILE A 197 12.55 -0.79 -2.05
N CYS A 198 11.70 -1.66 -1.48
CA CYS A 198 10.51 -1.21 -0.78
C CYS A 198 10.89 -0.64 0.60
N PRO A 199 10.90 0.70 0.78
CA PRO A 199 11.44 1.30 2.01
C PRO A 199 10.53 1.06 3.22
N SER A 200 9.30 0.56 2.98
CA SER A 200 8.39 0.07 4.02
C SER A 200 8.95 -1.09 4.84
N LEU A 201 9.87 -1.88 4.26
CA LEU A 201 10.56 -2.94 4.98
C LEU A 201 11.45 -2.37 6.08
N MET A 202 11.94 -1.13 5.92
CA MET A 202 12.65 -0.38 6.97
C MET A 202 11.70 0.20 8.03
N MET A 203 10.40 0.35 7.74
CA MET A 203 9.41 0.88 8.69
C MET A 203 8.91 -0.16 9.70
N ARG A 204 9.10 -1.46 9.45
CA ARG A 204 8.87 -2.52 10.43
C ARG A 204 9.74 -2.36 11.69
N MET A 205 10.75 -1.50 11.64
CA MET A 205 11.80 -1.36 12.65
C MET A 205 11.49 -0.43 13.83
N ARG A 206 10.26 0.03 14.06
CA ARG A 206 9.98 0.90 15.22
C ARG A 206 8.97 0.29 16.19
N GLY A 207 9.57 -0.51 17.08
CA GLY A 207 8.98 -1.18 18.25
C GLY A 207 9.96 -2.19 18.88
N GLN A 208 10.95 -2.65 18.11
CA GLN A 208 12.07 -3.48 18.56
C GLN A 208 13.37 -3.01 17.88
N THR A 209 14.47 -2.99 18.65
CA THR A 209 15.81 -2.57 18.21
C THR A 209 16.56 -3.62 17.36
N HIS A 210 15.89 -4.70 16.95
CA HIS A 210 16.53 -5.85 16.31
C HIS A 210 15.59 -6.47 15.28
N ASP A 211 16.09 -6.72 14.07
CA ASP A 211 15.47 -7.61 13.09
C ASP A 211 16.13 -8.99 13.21
N VAL A 212 15.39 -10.02 13.64
CA VAL A 212 15.86 -11.42 13.59
C VAL A 212 15.39 -12.04 12.28
N LEU A 213 16.29 -12.14 11.30
CA LEU A 213 16.06 -12.95 10.10
C LEU A 213 16.42 -14.42 10.40
N ARG A 214 15.37 -15.22 10.63
CA ARG A 214 15.31 -16.70 10.73
C ARG A 214 16.32 -17.41 11.65
N ASN A 215 15.73 -18.07 12.64
CA ASN A 215 16.31 -19.16 13.42
C ASN A 215 16.11 -20.49 12.68
N LYS A 216 17.10 -20.93 11.90
CA LYS A 216 17.43 -22.34 11.57
C LYS A 216 18.63 -22.33 10.62
N PRO A 217 19.67 -23.14 10.85
CA PRO A 217 20.76 -23.28 9.87
C PRO A 217 20.15 -23.77 8.56
N ALA A 218 20.22 -22.95 7.52
CA ALA A 218 19.99 -23.42 6.17
C ALA A 218 21.18 -24.29 5.77
N GLU A 219 20.93 -25.35 5.01
CA GLU A 219 22.00 -26.01 4.25
C GLU A 219 22.73 -24.95 3.43
N TYR A 220 24.07 -25.02 3.43
CA TYR A 220 24.91 -24.13 2.65
C TYR A 220 24.51 -24.20 1.18
N ASP A 221 23.92 -23.13 0.67
CA ASP A 221 23.73 -22.90 -0.76
C ASP A 221 24.63 -21.70 -1.13
N GLU A 222 25.42 -21.83 -2.20
CA GLU A 222 26.35 -20.81 -2.72
C GLU A 222 25.63 -19.56 -3.28
N LYS A 223 24.30 -19.50 -3.17
CA LYS A 223 23.50 -18.34 -3.57
C LYS A 223 23.72 -17.13 -2.67
N TRP A 224 23.82 -15.97 -3.29
CA TRP A 224 23.76 -14.68 -2.62
C TRP A 224 22.34 -14.37 -2.14
N TYR A 225 22.20 -13.98 -0.87
CA TYR A 225 20.92 -13.58 -0.27
C TYR A 225 20.97 -12.10 0.14
N THR A 226 19.93 -11.33 -0.21
CA THR A 226 19.80 -9.93 0.22
C THR A 226 19.25 -9.88 1.66
N LEU A 227 20.07 -9.42 2.60
CA LEU A 227 19.70 -9.26 4.02
C LEU A 227 18.78 -8.04 4.26
N GLY A 228 18.89 -7.01 3.43
CA GLY A 228 18.12 -5.78 3.53
C GLY A 228 18.74 -4.66 2.69
N ALA A 229 18.12 -3.47 2.73
CA ALA A 229 18.65 -2.26 2.11
C ALA A 229 19.07 -1.26 3.20
N ILE A 230 20.28 -0.72 3.10
CA ILE A 230 20.76 0.36 3.96
C ILE A 230 20.68 1.65 3.16
N ALA A 231 19.89 2.61 3.62
CA ALA A 231 19.73 3.90 2.97
C ALA A 231 20.29 5.03 3.86
N PRO A 232 20.89 6.07 3.26
CA PRO A 232 21.31 7.25 4.01
C PRO A 232 20.09 7.95 4.62
N GLY A 233 20.14 8.16 5.94
CA GLY A 233 19.11 8.85 6.71
C GLY A 233 19.74 9.94 7.60
N TYR A 234 18.90 10.73 8.27
CA TYR A 234 19.36 11.82 9.15
C TYR A 234 20.03 11.36 10.45
N SER A 235 19.98 10.06 10.73
CA SER A 235 20.58 9.43 11.90
C SER A 235 21.64 8.40 11.49
N SER A 236 22.65 8.19 12.34
CA SER A 236 23.64 7.11 12.19
C SER A 236 22.96 5.75 12.11
N ASN A 237 23.32 4.93 11.12
CA ASN A 237 22.81 3.58 10.96
C ASN A 237 23.84 2.55 11.45
N ARG A 238 23.38 1.53 12.18
CA ARG A 238 24.20 0.40 12.62
C ARG A 238 23.53 -0.90 12.18
N LEU A 239 24.25 -1.72 11.40
CA LEU A 239 23.86 -3.09 11.09
C LEU A 239 24.55 -4.02 12.09
N LEU A 240 23.78 -4.85 12.79
CA LEU A 240 24.33 -5.87 13.69
C LEU A 240 24.08 -7.26 13.08
N ILE A 241 25.14 -8.02 12.86
CA ILE A 241 25.07 -9.39 12.35
C ILE A 241 25.51 -10.33 13.49
N THR A 242 24.58 -11.12 14.01
CA THR A 242 24.84 -12.13 15.05
C THR A 242 24.99 -13.50 14.40
N PHE A 243 26.10 -14.20 14.64
CA PHE A 243 26.40 -15.49 14.02
C PHE A 243 26.06 -16.68 14.91
N ASN A 244 26.25 -16.54 16.23
CA ASN A 244 25.85 -17.49 17.28
C ASN A 244 25.54 -16.74 18.59
N SER A 245 25.22 -17.45 19.68
CA SER A 245 24.84 -16.86 20.99
C SER A 245 25.83 -15.83 21.53
N ASP A 246 27.09 -15.85 21.08
CA ASP A 246 28.18 -15.10 21.71
C ASP A 246 29.00 -14.25 20.74
N THR A 247 28.66 -14.22 19.44
CA THR A 247 29.38 -13.37 18.46
C THR A 247 28.44 -12.50 17.64
N ALA A 248 28.66 -11.19 17.74
CA ALA A 248 27.97 -10.16 17.00
C ALA A 248 28.96 -9.17 16.39
N TYR A 249 28.82 -8.91 15.09
CA TYR A 249 29.59 -7.88 14.38
C TYR A 249 28.69 -6.68 14.11
N GLY A 250 29.08 -5.52 14.63
CA GLY A 250 28.42 -4.25 14.34
C GLY A 250 29.12 -3.54 13.19
N LEU A 251 28.43 -3.34 12.08
CA LEU A 251 28.85 -2.45 11.01
C LEU A 251 28.19 -1.09 11.23
N ASN A 252 28.99 -0.09 11.62
CA ASN A 252 28.56 1.31 11.58
C ASN A 252 28.64 1.79 10.14
N VAL A 253 27.51 2.16 9.56
CA VAL A 253 27.46 2.65 8.19
C VAL A 253 27.31 4.17 8.23
N ASN A 254 28.40 4.84 7.90
CA ASN A 254 28.42 6.28 7.66
C ASN A 254 28.36 6.51 6.15
N PHE A 255 27.49 7.41 5.72
CA PHE A 255 27.42 7.85 4.34
C PHE A 255 28.09 9.22 4.25
N ASP A 256 29.24 9.29 3.58
CA ASP A 256 29.92 10.55 3.32
C ASP A 256 29.11 11.35 2.30
N GLY A 257 28.27 12.25 2.78
CA GLY A 257 27.56 13.20 1.95
C GLY A 257 28.51 14.25 1.39
N LYS A 258 29.04 14.05 0.19
CA LYS A 258 29.47 15.19 -0.64
C LYS A 258 28.20 15.82 -1.23
N SER A 259 27.84 16.98 -0.69
CA SER A 259 26.80 17.88 -1.19
C SER A 259 27.13 18.40 -2.58
#